data_AF-A0A497HZC6-F1
#
_entry.id   AF-A0A497HZC6-F1
#
_cell.length_a   1.000
_cell.length_b   1.000
_cell.length_c   1.000
_cell.angle_alpha   90.00
_cell.angle_beta   90.00
_cell.angle_gamma   90.00
#
_symmetry.space_group_name_H-M   'P 1'
#
loop_
_entity.id
_entity.type
_entity.pdbx_description
1 polymer ?
#
loop_
_entity_poly.entity_id
_entity_poly.type
_entity_poly.pdbx_seq_one_letter_code
_entity_poly.pdbx_strand_id
1 'polypeptide(L)'
;MGFPSAVLKIAMDKLIPLLLPYIELVDNKECHHMKRYEKYPLIGVIIEKEEDTDSEDIEIVSDIFSRFAIDFKTSLRFVKQTDIQVQEVSDEINSI
;
A
#
# COMPACT_ATOMS: atom_id res chain seq x y z
N MET A 1 12.67 -12.03 0.71
CA MET A 1 11.37 -12.07 1.44
C MET A 1 10.66 -10.73 1.25
N GLY A 2 9.82 -10.63 0.23
CA GLY A 2 9.12 -9.41 -0.21
C GLY A 2 7.98 -8.93 0.69
N PHE A 3 8.11 -8.95 2.02
CA PHE A 3 7.08 -8.41 2.92
C PHE A 3 7.43 -6.97 3.36
N PRO A 4 6.47 -6.03 3.37
CA PRO A 4 6.74 -4.67 3.86
C PRO A 4 7.13 -4.69 5.34
N SER A 5 8.03 -3.80 5.74
CA SER A 5 8.43 -3.70 7.14
C SER A 5 7.21 -3.48 8.05
N ALA A 6 7.29 -3.96 9.30
CA ALA A 6 6.21 -3.76 10.27
C ALA A 6 5.87 -2.28 10.45
N VAL A 7 6.88 -1.41 10.40
CA VAL A 7 6.70 0.05 10.47
C VAL A 7 5.90 0.57 9.28
N LEU A 8 6.23 0.12 8.06
CA LEU A 8 5.50 0.50 6.84
C LEU A 8 4.04 0.03 6.92
N LYS A 9 3.79 -1.20 7.35
CA LYS A 9 2.42 -1.72 7.54
C LYS A 9 1.61 -0.90 8.53
N ILE A 10 2.21 -0.55 9.68
CA ILE A 10 1.55 0.29 10.69
C ILE A 10 1.22 1.68 10.12
N ALA A 11 2.16 2.28 9.37
CA ALA A 11 1.93 3.58 8.74
C ALA A 11 0.77 3.50 7.74
N MET A 12 0.78 2.49 6.86
CA MET A 12 -0.27 2.21 5.88
C MET A 12 -1.65 2.06 6.53
N ASP A 13 -1.76 1.30 7.63
CA ASP A 13 -3.04 1.11 8.32
C ASP A 13 -3.59 2.39 8.94
N LYS A 14 -2.70 3.25 9.45
CA LYS A 14 -3.08 4.56 10.01
C LYS A 14 -3.59 5.54 8.94
N LEU A 15 -3.30 5.31 7.66
CA LEU A 15 -3.83 6.11 6.56
C LEU A 15 -5.30 5.77 6.24
N ILE A 16 -5.76 4.54 6.51
CA ILE A 16 -7.14 4.11 6.22
C ILE A 16 -8.18 5.04 6.86
N PRO A 17 -8.16 5.32 8.19
CA PRO A 17 -9.16 6.18 8.81
C PRO A 17 -9.09 7.65 8.36
N LEU A 18 -7.96 8.09 7.79
CA LEU A 18 -7.87 9.44 7.22
C LEU A 18 -8.73 9.57 5.95
N LEU A 19 -8.83 8.49 5.16
CA LEU A 19 -9.67 8.44 3.98
C LEU A 19 -11.11 8.01 4.29
N LEU A 20 -11.25 6.98 5.13
CA LEU A 20 -12.50 6.28 5.45
C LEU A 20 -12.75 6.26 6.96
N PRO A 21 -13.13 7.40 7.58
CA PRO A 21 -13.19 7.51 9.05
C PRO A 21 -14.36 6.75 9.68
N TYR A 22 -15.36 6.36 8.90
CA TYR A 22 -16.58 5.73 9.41
C TYR A 22 -16.51 4.21 9.31
N ILE A 23 -17.03 3.53 10.32
CA ILE A 23 -17.08 2.07 10.40
C ILE A 23 -18.54 1.63 10.25
N GLU A 24 -18.76 0.55 9.50
CA GLU A 24 -20.02 -0.17 9.41
C GLU A 24 -19.86 -1.61 9.93
N LEU A 25 -20.94 -2.17 10.45
CA LEU A 25 -21.02 -3.58 10.83
C LEU A 25 -21.54 -4.38 9.65
N VAL A 26 -20.70 -5.25 9.10
CA VAL A 26 -21.08 -6.22 8.07
C VAL A 26 -21.53 -7.51 8.77
N ASP A 27 -22.71 -8.00 8.41
CA ASP A 27 -23.36 -9.20 8.95
C ASP A 27 -23.43 -9.26 10.49
N ASN A 28 -23.44 -8.10 11.14
CA ASN A 28 -23.37 -7.95 12.61
C ASN A 28 -22.17 -8.66 13.26
N LYS A 29 -21.09 -8.89 12.51
CA LYS A 29 -19.91 -9.65 12.97
C LYS A 29 -18.58 -8.98 12.67
N GLU A 30 -18.49 -8.22 11.58
CA GLU A 30 -17.23 -7.63 11.13
C GLU A 30 -17.32 -6.11 11.03
N CYS A 31 -16.31 -5.41 11.55
CA CYS A 31 -16.16 -3.98 11.37
C CYS A 31 -15.44 -3.71 10.05
N HIS A 32 -16.10 -3.00 9.14
CA HIS A 32 -15.52 -2.56 7.87
C HIS A 32 -15.52 -1.04 7.79
N HIS A 33 -14.54 -0.48 7.08
CA HIS A 33 -14.56 0.93 6.75
C HIS A 33 -15.65 1.22 5.70
N MET A 34 -16.56 2.13 6.00
CA MET A 34 -17.69 2.51 5.15
C MET A 34 -17.22 3.33 3.95
N LYS A 35 -17.76 3.05 2.76
CA LYS A 35 -17.50 3.84 1.54
C LYS A 35 -17.97 5.30 1.74
N ARG A 36 -17.12 6.26 1.38
CA ARG A 36 -17.37 7.70 1.51
C ARG A 36 -17.44 8.46 0.19
N TYR A 37 -16.67 8.04 -0.81
CA TYR A 37 -16.51 8.75 -2.09
C TYR A 37 -17.01 7.92 -3.27
N GLU A 38 -17.37 8.58 -4.37
CA GLU A 38 -17.67 7.92 -5.65
C GLU A 38 -16.41 7.35 -6.32
N LYS A 39 -15.26 8.00 -6.10
CA LYS A 39 -13.97 7.62 -6.68
C LYS A 39 -12.89 7.62 -5.60
N TYR A 40 -12.00 6.63 -5.68
CA TYR A 40 -10.89 6.44 -4.74
C TYR A 40 -9.56 6.58 -5.48
N PRO A 41 -8.50 7.07 -4.82
CA PRO A 41 -7.17 7.08 -5.41
C PRO A 41 -6.70 5.64 -5.67
N LEU A 42 -6.11 5.42 -6.84
CA LEU A 42 -5.46 4.14 -7.16
C LEU A 42 -4.12 4.04 -6.42
N ILE A 43 -3.71 2.81 -6.10
CA ILE A 43 -2.41 2.55 -5.48
C ILE A 43 -1.42 2.11 -6.56
N GLY A 44 -0.19 2.63 -6.51
CA GLY A 44 0.93 2.15 -7.29
C GLY A 44 2.15 2.00 -6.37
N VAL A 45 2.94 0.94 -6.60
CA VAL A 45 4.12 0.63 -5.79
C VAL A 45 5.35 0.67 -6.68
N ILE A 46 6.39 1.35 -6.21
CA ILE A 46 7.72 1.36 -6.82
C ILE A 46 8.67 0.78 -5.78
N ILE A 47 9.48 -0.19 -6.19
CA ILE A 47 10.38 -0.94 -5.32
C ILE A 47 11.79 -0.80 -5.89
N GLU A 48 12.75 -0.47 -5.04
CA GLU A 48 14.17 -0.55 -5.40
C GLU A 48 14.56 -2.02 -5.58
N LYS A 49 15.32 -2.30 -6.64
CA LYS A 49 15.80 -3.65 -6.90
C LYS A 49 17.10 -3.91 -6.15
N GLU A 50 17.06 -4.80 -5.16
CA GLU A 50 18.25 -5.30 -4.47
C GLU A 50 18.85 -6.53 -5.17
N GLU A 51 20.08 -6.93 -4.81
CA GLU A 51 20.78 -8.06 -5.45
C GLU A 51 20.03 -9.39 -5.32
N ASP A 52 19.28 -9.57 -4.23
CA ASP A 52 18.49 -10.77 -3.93
C ASP A 52 17.00 -10.62 -4.26
N THR A 53 16.57 -9.48 -4.82
CA THR A 53 15.17 -9.28 -5.23
C THR A 53 14.86 -10.12 -6.47
N ASP A 54 14.09 -11.19 -6.28
CA ASP A 54 13.65 -12.07 -7.34
C ASP A 54 12.17 -11.85 -7.74
N SER A 55 11.67 -12.66 -8.67
CA SER A 55 10.28 -12.58 -9.12
C SER A 55 9.28 -12.97 -8.04
N GLU A 56 9.63 -13.90 -7.15
CA GLU A 56 8.76 -14.34 -6.07
C GLU A 56 8.54 -13.20 -5.07
N ASP A 57 9.59 -12.44 -4.75
CA ASP A 57 9.47 -11.25 -3.91
C ASP A 57 8.49 -10.23 -4.50
N ILE A 58 8.55 -10.00 -5.83
CA ILE A 58 7.64 -9.07 -6.51
C ILE A 58 6.19 -9.57 -6.51
N GLU A 59 5.99 -10.87 -6.70
CA GLU A 59 4.66 -11.49 -6.61
C GLU A 59 4.07 -11.34 -5.19
N ILE A 60 4.88 -11.63 -4.16
CA ILE A 60 4.49 -11.45 -2.75
C ILE A 60 4.09 -9.99 -2.48
N VAL A 61 4.88 -9.01 -2.92
CA VAL A 61 4.55 -7.59 -2.74
C VAL A 61 3.25 -7.24 -3.48
N SER A 62 3.09 -7.70 -4.72
CA SER A 62 1.88 -7.46 -5.50
C SER A 62 0.63 -8.01 -4.80
N ASP A 63 0.69 -9.21 -4.25
CA ASP A 63 -0.43 -9.83 -3.54
C ASP A 63 -0.78 -9.07 -2.25
N ILE A 64 0.23 -8.66 -1.48
CA ILE A 64 0.04 -7.90 -0.25
C ILE A 64 -0.64 -6.56 -0.54
N PHE A 65 -0.12 -5.81 -1.51
CA PHE A 65 -0.68 -4.50 -1.84
C PHE A 65 -2.03 -4.59 -2.55
N SER A 66 -2.29 -5.67 -3.28
CA SER A 66 -3.62 -5.95 -3.84
C SER A 66 -4.66 -6.16 -2.74
N ARG A 67 -4.30 -6.88 -1.66
CA ARG A 67 -5.16 -7.03 -0.48
C ARG A 67 -5.34 -5.72 0.28
N PHE A 68 -4.25 -4.99 0.51
CA PHE A 68 -4.30 -3.70 1.19
C PHE A 68 -5.19 -2.67 0.46
N ALA A 69 -5.21 -2.69 -0.88
CA ALA A 69 -6.07 -1.81 -1.67
C ALA A 69 -7.57 -1.98 -1.36
N ILE A 70 -8.00 -3.17 -0.91
CA ILE A 70 -9.38 -3.45 -0.52
C ILE A 70 -9.79 -2.59 0.68
N ASP A 71 -8.88 -2.39 1.64
CA ASP A 71 -9.13 -1.57 2.83
C ASP A 71 -9.39 -0.10 2.47
N PHE A 72 -8.76 0.37 1.39
CA PHE A 72 -8.95 1.70 0.81
C PHE A 72 -10.11 1.79 -0.19
N LYS A 73 -10.84 0.68 -0.41
CA LYS A 73 -11.91 0.56 -1.42
C LYS A 73 -11.40 0.91 -2.84
N THR A 74 -10.15 0.55 -3.12
CA THR A 74 -9.45 0.84 -4.38
C THR A 74 -8.80 -0.43 -4.94
N SER A 75 -7.97 -0.28 -5.97
CA SER A 75 -7.22 -1.35 -6.61
C SER A 75 -5.74 -0.98 -6.76
N LEU A 76 -4.87 -1.98 -6.68
CA LEU A 76 -3.47 -1.87 -7.07
C LEU A 76 -3.37 -1.76 -8.59
N ARG A 77 -2.71 -0.70 -9.09
CA ARG A 77 -2.58 -0.42 -10.52
C ARG A 77 -1.30 -0.98 -11.12
N PHE A 78 -0.20 -0.92 -10.38
CA PHE A 78 1.08 -1.51 -10.79
C PHE A 78 1.98 -1.74 -9.59
N VAL A 79 2.88 -2.72 -9.74
CA VAL A 79 4.14 -2.82 -9.01
C VAL A 79 5.25 -2.67 -10.04
N LYS A 80 6.17 -1.74 -9.81
CA LYS A 80 7.31 -1.50 -10.71
C LYS A 80 8.60 -1.50 -9.92
N GLN A 81 9.68 -1.83 -10.60
CA GLN A 81 11.03 -1.75 -10.07
C GLN A 81 11.70 -0.45 -10.51
N THR A 82 12.64 0.02 -9.71
CA THR A 82 13.53 1.14 -10.01
C THR A 82 14.96 0.80 -9.64
N ASP A 83 15.91 1.33 -10.39
CA ASP A 83 17.34 1.28 -10.06
C ASP A 83 17.79 2.52 -9.24
N ILE A 84 16.88 3.47 -9.00
CA ILE A 84 17.11 4.64 -8.14
C ILE A 84 16.99 4.20 -6.68
N GLN A 85 17.98 4.56 -5.86
CA GLN A 85 17.97 4.26 -4.44
C GLN A 85 16.79 4.95 -3.74
N VAL A 86 16.08 4.25 -2.86
CA VAL A 86 14.93 4.81 -2.13
C VAL A 86 15.34 6.05 -1.33
N GLN A 87 16.57 6.08 -0.80
CA GLN A 87 17.09 7.24 -0.08
C GLN A 87 17.16 8.49 -0.96
N GLU A 88 17.63 8.36 -2.22
CA GLU A 88 17.70 9.47 -3.17
C GLU A 88 16.30 10.04 -3.47
N VAL A 89 15.31 9.16 -3.67
CA VAL A 89 13.92 9.57 -3.86
C VAL A 89 13.38 10.32 -2.64
N SER A 90 13.69 9.83 -1.44
CA SER A 90 13.29 10.46 -0.18
C SER A 90 13.95 11.84 0.00
N ASP A 91 15.24 11.95 -0.32
CA ASP A 91 15.98 13.20 -0.21
C ASP A 91 15.43 14.27 -1.17
N GLU A 92 15.11 13.88 -2.40
CA GLU A 92 14.50 14.78 -3.40
C GLU A 92 13.14 15.32 -2.92
N ILE A 93 12.28 14.45 -2.35
CA ILE A 93 10.97 14.85 -1.80
C ILE A 93 11.11 15.82 -0.61
N ASN A 94 12.13 15.63 0.22
CA ASN A 94 12.34 16.44 1.43
C ASN A 94 13.18 17.70 1.19
N SER A 95 13.75 17.88 0.01
CA SER A 95 14.59 19.04 -0.34
C SER A 95 13.81 20.35 -0.57
N ILE A 96 12.48 20.30 -0.39
CA ILE A 96 11.53 21.43 -0.56
C ILE A 96 11.57 22.40 0.62
#